data_AF-Q023U4-F1
#
_entry.id   AF-Q023U4-F1
#
_cell.length_a   1.000
_cell.length_b   1.000
_cell.length_c   1.000
_cell.angle_alpha   90.00
_cell.angle_beta   90.00
_cell.angle_gamma   90.00
#
_symmetry.space_group_name_H-M   'P 1'
#
loop_
_entity.id
_entity.type
_entity.pdbx_description
1 polymer ?
#
loop_
_entity_poly.entity_id
_entity_poly.type
_entity_poly.pdbx_seq_one_letter_code
_entity_poly.pdbx_strand_id
1 'polypeptide(L)'
;MGASGVILFLLTAGCWLGMLVMFPAFLGVDAHGDATVGVGLGFLAACVFAGFTWLWIGGLLLIAGTRDLLPGWGNLAALVLGPGCAAAAAAALYLLSDPHMRWPAVIPVAAPALLAGYVCGLMRPSLRPAFSRPGTGTAVWLLALVFAAAPWPAVVEQVGGKALRRAENAKELAEWQIQERERTRAQNLEKLKAMQPGASIMDWYPLLDAESGVQSEALKALRNDPARQAQIEDMLGYGVRRAMTLLPDLALEPTPTLCGAARNFFLKTATSSHLRKRDDPVPYSSQVSFHELLPGIRWLTAHGCDCNEGIAALDESARTYLDSPERQKLLADLAALRQH
;
A
#
# COMPACT_ATOMS: atom_id res chain seq x y z
N MET A 1 -28.28 39.92 -9.38
CA MET A 1 -27.32 38.80 -9.54
C MET A 1 -26.56 38.99 -10.85
N GLY A 2 -25.24 39.11 -10.82
CA GLY A 2 -24.44 39.18 -12.06
C GLY A 2 -24.28 37.81 -12.70
N ALA A 3 -23.86 37.75 -13.98
CA ALA A 3 -23.70 36.49 -14.72
C ALA A 3 -22.84 35.44 -13.97
N SER A 4 -21.76 35.88 -13.33
CA SER A 4 -20.88 35.02 -12.51
C SER A 4 -21.59 34.34 -11.33
N GLY A 5 -22.49 35.06 -10.64
CA GLY A 5 -23.27 34.49 -9.54
C GLY A 5 -24.27 33.44 -10.01
N VAL A 6 -24.89 33.65 -11.17
CA VAL A 6 -25.83 32.68 -11.77
C VAL A 6 -25.10 31.39 -12.14
N ILE A 7 -23.94 31.50 -12.78
CA ILE A 7 -23.12 30.35 -13.16
C ILE A 7 -22.72 29.54 -11.91
N LEU A 8 -22.20 30.19 -10.88
CA LEU A 8 -21.80 29.52 -9.64
C LEU A 8 -22.97 28.82 -8.95
N PHE A 9 -24.14 29.45 -8.90
CA PHE A 9 -25.33 28.81 -8.32
C PHE A 9 -25.76 27.57 -9.11
N LEU A 10 -25.77 27.64 -10.45
CA LEU A 10 -26.11 26.49 -11.28
C LEU A 10 -25.10 25.34 -11.12
N LEU A 11 -23.81 25.66 -11.01
CA LEU A 11 -22.77 24.68 -10.72
C LEU A 11 -22.94 24.06 -9.32
N THR A 12 -23.21 24.86 -8.29
CA THR A 12 -23.53 24.37 -6.94
C THR A 12 -24.74 23.43 -6.98
N ALA A 13 -25.83 23.84 -7.62
CA ALA A 13 -27.06 23.04 -7.69
C ALA A 13 -26.84 21.73 -8.48
N GLY A 14 -26.12 21.79 -9.61
CA GLY A 14 -25.78 20.62 -10.41
C GLY A 14 -24.92 19.61 -9.65
N CYS A 15 -23.85 20.08 -8.99
CA CYS A 15 -23.00 19.22 -8.16
C CYS A 15 -23.76 18.65 -6.95
N TRP A 16 -24.59 19.46 -6.30
CA TRP A 16 -25.39 19.03 -5.16
C TRP A 16 -26.42 17.96 -5.56
N LEU A 17 -27.14 18.15 -6.68
CA LEU A 17 -28.05 17.14 -7.21
C LEU A 17 -27.31 15.87 -7.63
N GLY A 18 -26.15 15.99 -8.27
CA GLY A 18 -25.30 14.85 -8.62
C GLY A 18 -24.90 14.03 -7.38
N MET A 19 -24.52 14.71 -6.29
CA MET A 19 -24.25 14.07 -5.01
C MET A 19 -25.50 13.34 -4.47
N LEU A 20 -26.68 13.99 -4.48
CA LEU A 20 -27.93 13.38 -3.99
C LEU A 20 -28.36 12.14 -4.79
N VAL A 21 -28.14 12.13 -6.10
CA VAL A 21 -28.43 10.97 -6.95
C VAL A 21 -27.56 9.76 -6.59
N MET A 22 -26.36 10.00 -6.06
CA MET A 22 -25.44 8.92 -5.65
C MET A 22 -25.73 8.36 -4.26
N PHE A 23 -26.49 9.07 -3.42
CA PHE A 23 -26.77 8.65 -2.04
C PHE A 23 -27.46 7.27 -1.94
N PRO A 24 -28.49 6.95 -2.75
CA PRO A 24 -29.10 5.62 -2.72
C PRO A 24 -28.14 4.46 -3.03
N ALA A 25 -27.01 4.72 -3.69
CA ALA A 25 -26.05 3.68 -4.07
C ALA A 25 -25.23 3.14 -2.88
N PHE A 26 -25.15 3.88 -1.77
CA PHE A 26 -24.33 3.47 -0.62
C PHE A 26 -25.02 3.65 0.74
N LEU A 27 -26.08 4.45 0.85
CA LEU A 27 -26.74 4.68 2.14
C LEU A 27 -27.50 3.43 2.63
N GLY A 28 -27.01 2.85 3.74
CA GLY A 28 -27.66 1.72 4.39
C GLY A 28 -27.64 0.42 3.58
N VAL A 29 -26.67 0.29 2.66
CA VAL A 29 -26.49 -0.90 1.83
C VAL A 29 -25.40 -1.78 2.43
N ASP A 30 -25.78 -2.98 2.89
CA ASP A 30 -24.85 -4.02 3.35
C ASP A 30 -24.32 -4.83 2.15
N ALA A 31 -23.30 -4.31 1.48
CA ALA A 31 -22.70 -4.99 0.33
C ALA A 31 -21.70 -6.07 0.75
N HIS A 32 -21.79 -7.24 0.11
CA HIS A 32 -20.87 -8.37 0.28
C HIS A 32 -20.31 -8.79 -1.08
N GLY A 33 -19.05 -9.24 -1.11
CA GLY A 33 -18.38 -9.67 -2.35
C GLY A 33 -18.25 -8.54 -3.37
N ASP A 34 -18.49 -8.83 -4.65
CA ASP A 34 -18.28 -7.89 -5.77
C ASP A 34 -19.15 -6.62 -5.68
N ALA A 35 -20.28 -6.66 -4.96
CA ALA A 35 -21.13 -5.50 -4.74
C ALA A 35 -20.43 -4.38 -3.94
N THR A 36 -19.40 -4.71 -3.16
CA THR A 36 -18.62 -3.74 -2.37
C THR A 36 -17.90 -2.72 -3.26
N VAL A 37 -17.45 -3.13 -4.44
CA VAL A 37 -16.78 -2.25 -5.40
C VAL A 37 -17.76 -1.21 -5.94
N GLY A 38 -19.00 -1.61 -6.25
CA GLY A 38 -20.06 -0.71 -6.71
C GLY A 38 -20.45 0.33 -5.66
N VAL A 39 -20.62 -0.10 -4.40
CA VAL A 39 -20.89 0.80 -3.27
C VAL A 39 -19.72 1.77 -3.06
N GLY A 40 -18.48 1.28 -3.13
CA GLY A 40 -17.28 2.11 -3.01
C GLY A 40 -17.17 3.18 -4.10
N LEU A 41 -17.46 2.82 -5.37
CA LEU A 41 -17.48 3.78 -6.48
C LEU A 41 -18.56 4.85 -6.30
N GLY A 42 -19.77 4.46 -5.88
CA GLY A 42 -20.86 5.39 -5.57
C GLY A 42 -20.49 6.38 -4.46
N PHE A 43 -19.86 5.88 -3.39
CA PHE A 43 -19.36 6.71 -2.29
C PHE A 43 -18.28 7.70 -2.75
N LEU A 44 -17.30 7.24 -3.54
CA LEU A 44 -16.25 8.11 -4.08
C LEU A 44 -16.82 9.19 -4.99
N ALA A 45 -17.74 8.84 -5.89
CA ALA A 45 -18.42 9.79 -6.75
C ALA A 45 -19.19 10.85 -5.93
N ALA A 46 -19.91 10.43 -4.88
CA ALA A 46 -20.60 11.34 -3.98
C ALA A 46 -19.63 12.30 -3.27
N CYS A 47 -18.47 11.83 -2.81
CA CYS A 47 -17.43 12.67 -2.21
C CYS A 47 -16.89 13.72 -3.18
N VAL A 48 -16.66 13.36 -4.45
CA VAL A 48 -16.20 14.28 -5.49
C VAL A 48 -17.23 15.38 -5.73
N PHE A 49 -18.50 15.02 -5.91
CA PHE A 49 -19.58 16.00 -6.08
C PHE A 49 -19.78 16.88 -4.84
N ALA A 50 -19.64 16.32 -3.63
CA ALA A 50 -19.67 17.09 -2.38
C ALA A 50 -18.54 18.13 -2.34
N GLY A 51 -17.31 17.73 -2.69
CA GLY A 51 -16.15 18.63 -2.75
C GLY A 51 -16.38 19.81 -3.69
N PHE A 52 -16.87 19.55 -4.91
CA PHE A 52 -17.21 20.62 -5.85
C PHE A 52 -18.36 21.50 -5.36
N THR A 53 -19.39 20.92 -4.73
CA THR A 53 -20.51 21.68 -4.15
C THR A 53 -20.01 22.72 -3.15
N TRP A 54 -19.14 22.31 -2.23
CA TRP A 54 -18.56 23.20 -1.22
C TRP A 54 -17.58 24.23 -1.81
N LEU A 55 -16.81 23.86 -2.83
CA LEU A 55 -15.97 24.80 -3.58
C LEU A 55 -16.82 25.95 -4.16
N TRP A 56 -17.92 25.63 -4.81
CA TRP A 56 -18.80 26.62 -5.42
C TRP A 56 -19.56 27.47 -4.39
N ILE A 57 -19.96 26.89 -3.24
CA ILE A 57 -20.53 27.64 -2.12
C ILE A 57 -19.51 28.63 -1.56
N GLY A 58 -18.24 28.24 -1.42
CA GLY A 58 -17.16 29.14 -1.02
C GLY A 58 -17.05 30.34 -1.98
N GLY A 59 -17.11 30.09 -3.29
CA GLY A 59 -17.15 31.15 -4.31
C GLY A 59 -18.37 32.07 -4.19
N LEU A 60 -19.56 31.52 -3.94
CA LEU A 60 -20.78 32.30 -3.71
C LEU A 60 -20.67 33.20 -2.47
N LEU A 61 -20.19 32.65 -1.35
CA LEU A 61 -19.97 33.39 -0.10
C LEU A 61 -18.93 34.50 -0.29
N LEU A 62 -17.86 34.24 -1.03
CA LEU A 62 -16.83 35.24 -1.34
C LEU A 62 -17.40 36.40 -2.17
N ILE A 63 -18.22 36.11 -3.20
CA ILE A 63 -18.89 37.15 -4.00
C ILE A 63 -19.88 37.96 -3.14
N ALA A 64 -20.60 37.30 -2.22
CA ALA A 64 -21.51 37.99 -1.33
C ALA A 64 -20.78 38.92 -0.36
N GLY A 65 -19.65 38.47 0.19
CA GLY A 65 -18.83 39.26 1.11
C GLY A 65 -18.14 40.44 0.45
N THR A 66 -17.54 40.25 -0.73
CA THR A 66 -16.87 41.34 -1.49
C THR A 66 -17.81 42.42 -2.01
N ARG A 67 -19.12 42.17 -2.00
CA ARG A 67 -20.17 43.12 -2.39
C ARG A 67 -20.92 43.72 -1.19
N ASP A 68 -20.43 43.49 0.02
CA ASP A 68 -21.06 43.92 1.28
C ASP A 68 -22.55 43.53 1.37
N LEU A 69 -22.87 42.35 0.82
CA LEU A 69 -24.24 41.82 0.87
C LEU A 69 -24.52 41.09 2.18
N LEU A 70 -23.48 40.63 2.86
CA LEU A 70 -23.57 39.96 4.15
C LEU A 70 -23.73 41.00 5.28
N PRO A 71 -24.50 40.69 6.34
CA PRO A 71 -24.56 41.54 7.53
C PRO A 71 -23.15 41.67 8.15
N GLY A 72 -22.87 42.73 8.93
CA GLY A 72 -21.50 43.09 9.33
C GLY A 72 -20.64 41.94 9.90
N TRP A 73 -21.22 41.04 10.71
CA TRP A 73 -20.53 39.85 11.25
C TRP A 73 -20.59 38.61 10.33
N GLY A 74 -21.43 38.65 9.30
CA GLY A 74 -21.66 37.56 8.35
C GLY A 74 -20.44 37.19 7.51
N ASN A 75 -19.53 38.14 7.23
CA ASN A 75 -18.25 37.83 6.59
C ASN A 75 -17.38 36.93 7.46
N LEU A 76 -17.30 37.21 8.76
CA LEU A 76 -16.55 36.40 9.72
C LEU A 76 -17.20 35.02 9.91
N ALA A 77 -18.54 34.99 10.00
CA ALA A 77 -19.28 33.74 10.05
C ALA A 77 -19.05 32.88 8.79
N ALA A 78 -19.07 33.47 7.59
CA ALA A 78 -18.78 32.75 6.35
C ALA A 78 -17.35 32.17 6.31
N LEU A 79 -16.38 32.93 6.81
CA LEU A 79 -14.97 32.51 6.84
C LEU A 79 -14.75 31.30 7.77
N VAL A 80 -15.48 31.22 8.89
CA VAL A 80 -15.31 30.15 9.89
C VAL A 80 -16.28 28.99 9.64
N LEU A 81 -17.58 29.30 9.53
CA LEU A 81 -18.64 28.30 9.43
C LEU A 81 -18.73 27.69 8.03
N GLY A 82 -18.33 28.39 6.97
CA GLY A 82 -18.28 27.82 5.61
C GLY A 82 -17.37 26.57 5.56
N PRO A 83 -16.08 26.69 5.89
CA PRO A 83 -15.18 25.54 6.02
C PRO A 83 -15.63 24.55 7.09
N GLY A 84 -16.19 25.03 8.21
CA GLY A 84 -16.72 24.16 9.27
C GLY A 84 -17.84 23.25 8.78
N CYS A 85 -18.81 23.76 8.03
CA CYS A 85 -19.88 22.96 7.43
C CYS A 85 -19.36 22.01 6.35
N ALA A 86 -18.35 22.41 5.57
CA ALA A 86 -17.70 21.52 4.61
C ALA A 86 -17.00 20.33 5.31
N ALA A 87 -16.25 20.60 6.37
CA ALA A 87 -15.64 19.57 7.20
C ALA A 87 -16.69 18.66 7.84
N ALA A 88 -17.80 19.23 8.33
CA ALA A 88 -18.92 18.47 8.87
C ALA A 88 -19.63 17.61 7.83
N ALA A 89 -19.75 18.06 6.58
CA ALA A 89 -20.28 17.25 5.49
C ALA A 89 -19.35 16.07 5.15
N ALA A 90 -18.03 16.28 5.14
CA ALA A 90 -17.07 15.19 4.97
C ALA A 90 -17.12 14.20 6.13
N ALA A 91 -17.20 14.70 7.37
CA ALA A 91 -17.39 13.90 8.58
C ALA A 91 -18.70 13.10 8.53
N ALA A 92 -19.80 13.72 8.06
CA ALA A 92 -21.07 13.04 7.86
C ALA A 92 -20.95 11.93 6.82
N LEU A 93 -20.33 12.18 5.66
CA LEU A 93 -20.06 11.13 4.66
C LEU A 93 -19.23 9.98 5.24
N TYR A 94 -18.21 10.28 6.06
CA TYR A 94 -17.46 9.24 6.77
C TYR A 94 -18.37 8.42 7.70
N LEU A 95 -19.25 9.05 8.48
CA LEU A 95 -20.20 8.33 9.34
C LEU A 95 -21.18 7.47 8.54
N LEU A 96 -21.58 7.92 7.34
CA LEU A 96 -22.48 7.17 6.44
C LEU A 96 -21.82 5.91 5.85
N SER A 97 -20.51 5.69 6.06
CA SER A 97 -19.89 4.38 5.81
C SER A 97 -20.38 3.30 6.77
N ASP A 98 -21.00 3.68 7.90
CA ASP A 98 -21.71 2.76 8.77
C ASP A 98 -23.17 2.63 8.30
N PRO A 99 -23.61 1.42 7.89
CA PRO A 99 -24.95 1.20 7.36
C PRO A 99 -26.06 1.50 8.38
N HIS A 100 -25.74 1.51 9.68
CA HIS A 100 -26.69 1.79 10.75
C HIS A 100 -26.88 3.29 11.02
N MET A 101 -25.98 4.15 10.55
CA MET A 101 -26.05 5.59 10.79
C MET A 101 -26.57 6.32 9.55
N ARG A 102 -27.88 6.61 9.51
CA ARG A 102 -28.51 7.33 8.38
C ARG A 102 -28.71 8.82 8.61
N TRP A 103 -28.83 9.24 9.87
CA TRP A 103 -29.09 10.63 10.23
C TRP A 103 -28.05 11.64 9.72
N PRO A 104 -26.73 11.32 9.61
CA PRO A 104 -25.75 12.29 9.15
C PRO A 104 -25.99 12.79 7.72
N ALA A 105 -26.76 12.06 6.90
CA ALA A 105 -27.11 12.45 5.53
C ALA A 105 -27.81 13.81 5.47
N VAL A 106 -28.47 14.25 6.55
CA VAL A 106 -29.10 15.58 6.62
C VAL A 106 -28.09 16.71 6.42
N ILE A 107 -26.84 16.55 6.85
CA ILE A 107 -25.81 17.60 6.81
C ILE A 107 -25.42 17.93 5.35
N PRO A 108 -24.93 16.99 4.52
CA PRO A 108 -24.61 17.26 3.13
C PRO A 108 -25.84 17.58 2.28
N VAL A 109 -27.05 17.19 2.69
CA VAL A 109 -28.29 17.58 1.99
C VAL A 109 -28.67 19.03 2.31
N ALA A 110 -28.83 19.35 3.60
CA ALA A 110 -29.46 20.59 4.04
C ALA A 110 -28.48 21.77 4.12
N ALA A 111 -27.24 21.57 4.56
CA ALA A 111 -26.29 22.67 4.74
C ALA A 111 -25.94 23.38 3.42
N PRO A 112 -25.67 22.66 2.31
CA PRO A 112 -25.47 23.30 1.01
C PRO A 112 -26.67 24.10 0.52
N ALA A 113 -27.88 23.53 0.63
CA ALA A 113 -29.11 24.19 0.20
C ALA A 113 -29.39 25.46 1.01
N LEU A 114 -29.16 25.40 2.34
CA LEU A 114 -29.30 26.55 3.24
C LEU A 114 -28.37 27.70 2.86
N LEU A 115 -27.06 27.43 2.70
CA LEU A 115 -26.07 28.47 2.44
C LEU A 115 -26.19 29.03 1.01
N ALA A 116 -26.35 28.17 0.00
CA ALA A 116 -26.54 28.60 -1.37
C ALA A 116 -27.85 29.39 -1.55
N GLY A 117 -28.93 28.92 -0.92
CA GLY A 117 -30.22 29.61 -0.91
C GLY A 117 -30.16 30.97 -0.24
N TYR A 118 -29.47 31.07 0.91
CA TYR A 118 -29.27 32.35 1.62
C TYR A 118 -28.52 33.37 0.75
N VAL A 119 -27.38 32.97 0.17
CA VAL A 119 -26.60 33.86 -0.71
C VAL A 119 -27.41 34.28 -1.93
N CYS A 120 -28.15 33.37 -2.55
CA CYS A 120 -29.00 33.70 -3.69
C CYS A 120 -30.13 34.67 -3.33
N GLY A 121 -30.72 34.51 -2.15
CA GLY A 121 -31.71 35.45 -1.60
C GLY A 121 -31.13 36.87 -1.46
N LEU A 122 -29.89 37.00 -0.96
CA LEU A 122 -29.19 38.28 -0.85
C LEU A 122 -28.85 38.89 -2.22
N MET A 123 -28.52 38.08 -3.22
CA MET A 123 -28.14 38.54 -4.57
C MET A 123 -29.32 38.94 -5.47
N ARG A 124 -30.56 38.58 -5.08
CA ARG A 124 -31.79 38.93 -5.81
C ARG A 124 -32.40 40.21 -5.22
N PRO A 125 -32.51 41.31 -6.00
CA PRO A 125 -32.99 42.60 -5.49
C PRO A 125 -34.39 42.52 -4.84
N SER A 126 -35.28 41.68 -5.38
CA SER A 126 -36.64 41.49 -4.86
C SER A 126 -36.69 40.77 -3.52
N LEU A 127 -35.72 39.89 -3.23
CA LEU A 127 -35.68 39.09 -2.00
C LEU A 127 -34.74 39.69 -0.94
N ARG A 128 -33.78 40.51 -1.37
CA ARG A 128 -32.74 41.10 -0.51
C ARG A 128 -33.31 41.72 0.77
N PRO A 129 -34.40 42.53 0.77
CA PRO A 129 -34.92 43.14 2.00
C PRO A 129 -35.39 42.14 3.06
N ALA A 130 -35.79 40.93 2.67
CA ALA A 130 -36.18 39.88 3.60
C ALA A 130 -34.93 39.17 4.17
N PHE A 131 -33.95 38.86 3.31
CA PHE A 131 -32.76 38.11 3.69
C PHE A 131 -31.68 38.94 4.38
N SER A 132 -31.66 40.26 4.16
CA SER A 132 -30.74 41.19 4.83
C SER A 132 -31.18 41.56 6.25
N ARG A 133 -32.33 41.07 6.72
CA ARG A 133 -32.77 41.31 8.11
C ARG A 133 -31.81 40.63 9.07
N PRO A 134 -31.37 41.31 10.16
CA PRO A 134 -30.46 40.72 11.13
C PRO A 134 -30.94 39.36 11.66
N GLY A 135 -32.24 39.22 11.94
CA GLY A 135 -32.83 37.96 12.43
C GLY A 135 -32.68 36.80 11.45
N THR A 136 -32.83 37.03 10.14
CA THR A 136 -32.69 35.98 9.12
C THR A 136 -31.22 35.54 8.98
N GLY A 137 -30.28 36.50 8.97
CA GLY A 137 -28.86 36.18 8.98
C GLY A 137 -28.46 35.37 10.22
N THR A 138 -28.89 35.80 11.41
CA THR A 138 -28.63 35.08 12.66
C THR A 138 -29.17 33.66 12.64
N ALA A 139 -30.41 33.46 12.17
CA ALA A 139 -31.01 32.13 12.08
C ALA A 139 -30.24 31.19 11.14
N VAL A 140 -29.83 31.67 9.96
CA VAL A 140 -29.08 30.87 8.98
C VAL A 140 -27.73 30.44 9.54
N TRP A 141 -26.98 31.36 10.15
CA TRP A 141 -25.65 31.03 10.68
C TRP A 141 -25.72 30.18 11.96
N LEU A 142 -26.74 30.34 12.82
CA LEU A 142 -26.96 29.43 13.94
C LEU A 142 -27.23 28.01 13.46
N LEU A 143 -28.06 27.86 12.42
CA LEU A 143 -28.32 26.55 11.83
C LEU A 143 -27.07 25.96 11.16
N ALA A 144 -26.26 26.80 10.48
CA ALA A 144 -24.96 26.39 9.95
C ALA A 144 -24.01 25.91 11.05
N LEU A 145 -23.96 26.60 12.20
CA LEU A 145 -23.19 26.19 13.37
C LEU A 145 -23.64 24.83 13.90
N VAL A 146 -24.95 24.60 14.01
CA VAL A 146 -25.50 23.29 14.42
C VAL A 146 -25.04 22.20 13.45
N PHE A 147 -25.16 22.42 12.13
CA PHE A 147 -24.67 21.45 11.15
C PHE A 147 -23.16 21.22 11.22
N ALA A 148 -22.38 22.27 11.49
CA ALA A 148 -20.94 22.19 11.63
C ALA A 148 -20.51 21.38 12.86
N ALA A 149 -21.26 21.44 13.96
CA ALA A 149 -20.93 20.79 15.23
C ALA A 149 -21.52 19.36 15.35
N ALA A 150 -22.68 19.11 14.76
CA ALA A 150 -23.47 17.88 14.97
C ALA A 150 -22.74 16.55 14.73
N PRO A 151 -21.90 16.35 13.68
CA PRO A 151 -21.34 15.04 13.40
C PRO A 151 -20.17 14.64 14.32
N TRP A 152 -19.52 15.60 14.98
CA TRP A 152 -18.25 15.33 15.67
C TRP A 152 -18.32 14.35 16.84
N PRO A 153 -19.34 14.36 17.74
CA PRO A 153 -19.43 13.37 18.82
C PRO A 153 -19.45 11.93 18.29
N ALA A 154 -20.24 11.68 17.25
CA ALA A 154 -20.33 10.38 16.59
C ALA A 154 -19.01 9.98 15.91
N VAL A 155 -18.31 10.93 15.28
CA VAL A 155 -17.00 10.65 14.65
C VAL A 155 -15.98 10.24 15.70
N VAL A 156 -15.92 10.95 16.84
CA VAL A 156 -14.99 10.66 17.93
C VAL A 156 -15.24 9.25 18.48
N GLU A 157 -16.50 8.89 18.71
CA GLU A 157 -16.88 7.54 19.17
C GLU A 157 -16.48 6.46 18.16
N GLN A 158 -16.81 6.65 16.87
CA GLN A 158 -16.53 5.66 15.83
C GLN A 158 -15.03 5.48 15.58
N VAL A 159 -14.25 6.58 15.56
CA VAL A 159 -12.80 6.52 15.39
C VAL A 159 -12.14 5.86 16.61
N GLY A 160 -12.55 6.21 17.83
CA GLY A 160 -12.07 5.59 19.06
C GLY A 160 -12.35 4.09 19.10
N GLY A 161 -13.58 3.68 18.77
CA GLY A 161 -13.97 2.27 18.72
C GLY A 161 -13.19 1.47 17.66
N LYS A 162 -12.99 2.04 16.46
CA LYS A 162 -12.18 1.39 15.41
C LYS A 162 -10.70 1.26 15.81
N ALA A 163 -10.14 2.25 16.52
CA ALA A 163 -8.76 2.19 17.00
C ALA A 163 -8.56 1.09 18.05
N LEU A 164 -9.50 0.96 19.01
CA LEU A 164 -9.47 -0.10 20.02
C LEU A 164 -9.53 -1.50 19.38
N ARG A 165 -10.50 -1.73 18.47
CA ARG A 165 -10.64 -3.01 17.76
C ARG A 165 -9.40 -3.36 16.94
N ARG A 166 -8.76 -2.38 16.30
CA ARG A 166 -7.49 -2.62 15.58
C ARG A 166 -6.37 -3.04 16.52
N ALA A 167 -6.29 -2.46 17.72
CA ALA A 167 -5.30 -2.83 18.72
C ALA A 167 -5.54 -4.24 19.28
N GLU A 168 -6.81 -4.61 19.50
CA GLU A 168 -7.21 -5.97 19.92
C GLU A 168 -6.88 -7.00 18.82
N ASN A 169 -7.34 -6.77 17.58
CA ASN A 169 -7.06 -7.66 16.46
C ASN A 169 -5.55 -7.81 16.18
N ALA A 170 -4.76 -6.76 16.40
CA ALA A 170 -3.30 -6.83 16.24
C ALA A 170 -2.64 -7.74 17.29
N LYS A 171 -3.17 -7.76 18.53
CA LYS A 171 -2.70 -8.70 19.56
C LYS A 171 -3.08 -10.13 19.22
N GLU A 172 -4.33 -10.36 18.83
CA GLU A 172 -4.81 -11.69 18.41
C GLU A 172 -4.00 -12.23 17.22
N LEU A 173 -3.71 -11.38 16.23
CA LEU A 173 -2.89 -11.76 15.08
C LEU A 173 -1.44 -12.06 15.48
N ALA A 174 -0.86 -11.30 16.40
CA ALA A 174 0.48 -11.55 16.90
C ALA A 174 0.57 -12.87 17.68
N GLU A 175 -0.42 -13.15 18.53
CA GLU A 175 -0.53 -14.43 19.25
C GLU A 175 -0.70 -15.60 18.28
N TRP A 176 -1.57 -15.46 17.27
CA TRP A 176 -1.75 -16.46 16.23
C TRP A 176 -0.46 -16.71 15.44
N GLN A 177 0.30 -15.67 15.08
CA GLN A 177 1.58 -15.82 14.39
C GLN A 177 2.63 -16.56 15.24
N ILE A 178 2.65 -16.34 16.56
CA ILE A 178 3.55 -17.07 17.47
C ILE A 178 3.17 -18.55 17.51
N GLN A 179 1.88 -18.86 17.71
CA GLN A 179 1.39 -20.23 17.75
C GLN A 179 1.63 -20.97 16.43
N GLU A 180 1.39 -20.31 15.29
CA GLU A 180 1.60 -20.90 13.97
C GLU A 180 3.07 -21.17 13.70
N ARG A 181 3.99 -20.30 14.16
CA ARG A 181 5.43 -20.55 14.09
C ARG A 181 5.86 -21.74 14.95
N GLU A 182 5.33 -21.86 16.17
CA GLU A 182 5.62 -22.99 17.05
C GLU A 182 5.11 -24.31 16.46
N ARG A 183 3.89 -24.29 15.91
CA ARG A 183 3.29 -25.44 15.21
C ARG A 183 4.10 -25.84 13.99
N THR A 184 4.45 -24.88 13.14
CA THR A 184 5.27 -25.10 11.94
C THR A 184 6.62 -25.68 12.31
N ARG A 185 7.28 -25.12 13.33
CA ARG A 185 8.55 -25.64 13.85
C ARG A 185 8.42 -27.07 14.35
N ALA A 186 7.38 -27.39 15.13
CA ALA A 186 7.17 -28.74 15.66
C ALA A 186 7.00 -29.77 14.54
N GLN A 187 6.14 -29.46 13.55
CA GLN A 187 5.91 -30.33 12.38
C GLN A 187 7.18 -30.52 11.55
N ASN A 188 7.92 -29.44 11.30
CA ASN A 188 9.15 -29.50 10.52
C ASN A 188 10.27 -30.22 11.27
N LEU A 189 10.31 -30.13 12.61
CA LEU A 189 11.25 -30.88 13.43
C LEU A 189 10.97 -32.38 13.40
N GLU A 190 9.70 -32.80 13.37
CA GLU A 190 9.33 -34.21 13.18
C GLU A 190 9.73 -34.72 11.80
N LYS A 191 9.46 -33.96 10.74
CA LYS A 191 9.93 -34.28 9.37
C LYS A 191 11.45 -34.43 9.31
N LEU A 192 12.17 -33.50 9.94
CA LEU A 192 13.64 -33.54 10.01
C LEU A 192 14.14 -34.81 10.72
N LYS A 193 13.50 -35.20 11.84
CA LYS A 193 13.85 -36.44 12.57
C LYS A 193 13.54 -37.71 11.79
N ALA A 194 12.50 -37.68 10.95
CA ALA A 194 12.12 -38.80 10.11
C ALA A 194 12.96 -38.91 8.81
N MET A 195 13.84 -37.93 8.56
CA MET A 195 14.66 -37.88 7.36
C MET A 195 15.63 -39.07 7.30
N GLN A 196 15.60 -39.81 6.19
CA GLN A 196 16.52 -40.91 5.97
C GLN A 196 17.88 -40.40 5.47
N PRO A 197 19.01 -41.05 5.81
CA PRO A 197 20.29 -40.73 5.20
C PRO A 197 20.22 -40.87 3.67
N GLY A 198 20.68 -39.85 2.96
CA GLY A 198 20.61 -39.79 1.50
C GLY A 198 19.24 -39.42 0.92
N ALA A 199 18.30 -38.95 1.75
CA ALA A 199 17.01 -38.44 1.30
C ALA A 199 17.18 -37.30 0.27
N SER A 200 16.23 -37.21 -0.66
CA SER A 200 16.30 -36.26 -1.78
C SER A 200 16.43 -34.82 -1.30
N ILE A 201 17.23 -34.03 -2.00
CA ILE A 201 17.42 -32.59 -1.70
C ILE A 201 16.11 -31.78 -1.73
N MET A 202 15.10 -32.27 -2.46
CA MET A 202 13.77 -31.67 -2.49
C MET A 202 13.02 -31.82 -1.16
N ASP A 203 13.28 -32.88 -0.39
CA ASP A 203 12.69 -33.09 0.93
C ASP A 203 13.34 -32.17 1.98
N TRP A 204 14.61 -31.80 1.77
CA TRP A 204 15.33 -30.85 2.59
C TRP A 204 14.89 -29.41 2.35
N TYR A 205 14.55 -29.06 1.10
CA TYR A 205 14.33 -27.67 0.68
C TYR A 205 13.37 -26.87 1.59
N PRO A 206 12.18 -27.37 1.96
CA PRO A 206 11.25 -26.64 2.83
C PRO A 206 11.77 -26.43 4.25
N LEU A 207 12.72 -27.26 4.70
CA LEU A 207 13.32 -27.17 6.04
C LEU A 207 14.48 -26.19 6.08
N LEU A 208 15.08 -25.88 4.93
CA LEU A 208 16.24 -24.99 4.82
C LEU A 208 15.88 -23.50 4.80
N ASP A 209 14.60 -23.14 4.79
CA ASP A 209 14.15 -21.74 4.82
C ASP A 209 14.05 -21.19 6.24
N ALA A 210 14.30 -19.89 6.42
CA ALA A 210 14.25 -19.25 7.75
C ALA A 210 12.87 -19.37 8.40
N GLU A 211 11.80 -19.38 7.60
CA GLU A 211 10.42 -19.53 8.05
C GLU A 211 10.09 -20.96 8.52
N SER A 212 10.94 -21.95 8.22
CA SER A 212 10.72 -23.33 8.63
C SER A 212 10.79 -23.52 10.16
N GLY A 213 11.47 -22.60 10.85
CA GLY A 213 11.74 -22.69 12.29
C GLY A 213 12.79 -23.73 12.69
N VAL A 214 13.35 -24.47 11.73
CA VAL A 214 14.34 -25.55 11.96
C VAL A 214 15.54 -25.47 11.02
N GLN A 215 15.76 -24.32 10.37
CA GLN A 215 16.81 -24.14 9.36
C GLN A 215 18.20 -24.55 9.86
N SER A 216 18.59 -24.11 11.06
CA SER A 216 19.90 -24.42 11.64
C SER A 216 20.10 -25.92 11.87
N GLU A 217 19.06 -26.58 12.39
CA GLU A 217 19.04 -28.01 12.64
C GLU A 217 19.08 -28.80 11.33
N ALA A 218 18.32 -28.35 10.33
CA ALA A 218 18.29 -28.95 8.99
C ALA A 218 19.64 -28.81 8.28
N LEU A 219 20.25 -27.63 8.29
CA LEU A 219 21.60 -27.42 7.73
C LEU A 219 22.64 -28.31 8.40
N LYS A 220 22.59 -28.42 9.74
CA LYS A 220 23.52 -29.28 10.48
C LYS A 220 23.34 -30.75 10.14
N ALA A 221 22.09 -31.21 9.94
CA ALA A 221 21.82 -32.58 9.53
C ALA A 221 22.29 -32.84 8.09
N LEU A 222 21.92 -31.96 7.15
CA LEU A 222 22.32 -32.05 5.74
C LEU A 222 23.85 -32.01 5.56
N ARG A 223 24.56 -31.22 6.38
CA ARG A 223 26.03 -31.17 6.40
C ARG A 223 26.68 -32.54 6.64
N ASN A 224 26.01 -33.44 7.36
CA ASN A 224 26.50 -34.78 7.67
C ASN A 224 25.89 -35.86 6.78
N ASP A 225 24.98 -35.50 5.86
CA ASP A 225 24.33 -36.47 4.98
C ASP A 225 25.35 -37.06 3.99
N PRO A 226 25.37 -38.39 3.78
CA PRO A 226 26.34 -39.02 2.89
C PRO A 226 26.14 -38.65 1.42
N ALA A 227 24.92 -38.31 0.99
CA ALA A 227 24.60 -37.93 -0.38
C ALA A 227 24.76 -36.43 -0.66
N ARG A 228 25.08 -35.61 0.35
CA ARG A 228 25.19 -34.14 0.24
C ARG A 228 26.05 -33.67 -0.95
N GLN A 229 27.16 -34.36 -1.22
CA GLN A 229 28.09 -34.00 -2.30
C GLN A 229 27.40 -34.15 -3.66
N ALA A 230 26.91 -35.36 -3.95
CA ALA A 230 26.23 -35.67 -5.21
C ALA A 230 24.96 -34.81 -5.40
N GLN A 231 24.20 -34.57 -4.32
CA GLN A 231 22.99 -33.75 -4.39
C GLN A 231 23.28 -32.30 -4.77
N ILE A 232 24.33 -31.69 -4.20
CA ILE A 232 24.70 -30.32 -4.53
C ILE A 232 25.25 -30.23 -5.96
N GLU A 233 26.05 -31.21 -6.39
CA GLU A 233 26.53 -31.31 -7.76
C GLU A 233 25.36 -31.38 -8.75
N ASP A 234 24.36 -32.21 -8.47
CA ASP A 234 23.13 -32.33 -9.26
C ASP A 234 22.32 -31.02 -9.27
N MET A 235 22.12 -30.40 -8.11
CA MET A 235 21.39 -29.12 -8.01
C MET A 235 22.05 -28.03 -8.86
N LEU A 236 23.38 -27.92 -8.82
CA LEU A 236 24.12 -26.97 -9.65
C LEU A 236 23.97 -27.31 -11.13
N GLY A 237 24.04 -28.60 -11.49
CA GLY A 237 23.80 -29.09 -12.85
C GLY A 237 22.41 -28.70 -13.39
N TYR A 238 21.37 -28.78 -12.56
CA TYR A 238 20.02 -28.34 -12.92
C TYR A 238 19.83 -26.83 -12.96
N GLY A 239 20.75 -26.04 -12.38
CA GLY A 239 20.62 -24.59 -12.30
C GLY A 239 19.89 -24.10 -11.04
N VAL A 240 19.83 -24.90 -9.98
CA VAL A 240 19.13 -24.52 -8.75
C VAL A 240 19.99 -23.55 -7.95
N ARG A 241 19.56 -22.28 -7.94
CA ARG A 241 20.32 -21.17 -7.35
C ARG A 241 20.67 -21.37 -5.86
N ARG A 242 19.77 -22.00 -5.10
CA ARG A 242 19.97 -22.32 -3.68
C ARG A 242 21.23 -23.15 -3.41
N ALA A 243 21.70 -23.97 -4.35
CA ALA A 243 22.92 -24.74 -4.15
C ALA A 243 24.13 -23.83 -3.89
N MET A 244 24.22 -22.70 -4.59
CA MET A 244 25.29 -21.72 -4.40
C MET A 244 25.29 -21.09 -3.00
N THR A 245 24.12 -20.91 -2.39
CA THR A 245 24.03 -20.37 -1.03
C THR A 245 24.40 -21.41 0.03
N LEU A 246 24.27 -22.70 -0.28
CA LEU A 246 24.53 -23.80 0.66
C LEU A 246 25.99 -24.26 0.67
N LEU A 247 26.77 -24.01 -0.40
CA LEU A 247 28.18 -24.41 -0.49
C LEU A 247 29.01 -24.13 0.78
N PRO A 248 29.01 -22.92 1.37
CA PRO A 248 29.84 -22.64 2.53
C PRO A 248 29.41 -23.36 3.81
N ASP A 249 28.13 -23.72 3.91
CA ASP A 249 27.56 -24.31 5.12
C ASP A 249 27.68 -25.84 5.15
N LEU A 250 27.85 -26.45 3.97
CA LEU A 250 27.96 -27.89 3.80
C LEU A 250 29.42 -28.34 3.80
N ALA A 251 29.68 -29.52 4.37
CA ALA A 251 31.01 -30.12 4.42
C ALA A 251 31.33 -30.82 3.09
N LEU A 252 31.47 -30.02 2.04
CA LEU A 252 31.71 -30.47 0.67
C LEU A 252 33.21 -30.54 0.37
N GLU A 253 33.56 -31.38 -0.59
CA GLU A 253 34.91 -31.44 -1.16
C GLU A 253 34.91 -30.76 -2.55
N PRO A 254 35.98 -30.02 -2.92
CA PRO A 254 36.10 -29.39 -4.23
C PRO A 254 36.45 -30.42 -5.32
N THR A 255 35.50 -31.31 -5.61
CA THR A 255 35.68 -32.34 -6.64
C THR A 255 35.70 -31.71 -8.04
N PRO A 256 36.32 -32.37 -9.04
CA PRO A 256 36.23 -31.93 -10.43
C PRO A 256 34.78 -31.81 -10.92
N THR A 257 33.89 -32.69 -10.45
CA THR A 257 32.45 -32.66 -10.76
C THR A 257 31.79 -31.40 -10.20
N LEU A 258 32.05 -31.07 -8.94
CA LEU A 258 31.50 -29.87 -8.30
C LEU A 258 32.01 -28.59 -8.97
N CYS A 259 33.32 -28.47 -9.18
CA CYS A 259 33.89 -27.30 -9.84
C CYS A 259 33.34 -27.16 -11.28
N GLY A 260 33.21 -28.27 -12.02
CA GLY A 260 32.62 -28.29 -13.36
C GLY A 260 31.14 -27.90 -13.37
N ALA A 261 30.34 -28.43 -12.44
CA ALA A 261 28.94 -28.08 -12.29
C ALA A 261 28.74 -26.60 -11.94
N ALA A 262 29.56 -26.05 -11.03
CA ALA A 262 29.53 -24.63 -10.69
C ALA A 262 29.91 -23.73 -11.88
N ARG A 263 30.94 -24.08 -12.65
CA ARG A 263 31.30 -23.36 -13.88
C ARG A 263 30.14 -23.31 -14.87
N ASN A 264 29.52 -24.46 -15.14
CA ASN A 264 28.36 -24.54 -16.03
C ASN A 264 27.17 -23.74 -15.49
N PHE A 265 26.93 -23.79 -14.17
CA PHE A 265 25.92 -23.00 -13.49
C PHE A 265 26.12 -21.50 -13.73
N PHE A 266 27.34 -20.98 -13.59
CA PHE A 266 27.63 -19.56 -13.81
C PHE A 266 27.40 -19.14 -15.26
N LEU A 267 27.91 -19.90 -16.22
CA LEU A 267 27.75 -19.61 -17.65
C LEU A 267 26.26 -19.62 -18.03
N LYS A 268 25.50 -20.63 -17.58
CA LYS A 268 24.06 -20.70 -17.80
C LYS A 268 23.31 -19.56 -17.12
N THR A 269 23.70 -19.19 -15.90
CA THR A 269 23.07 -18.10 -15.15
C THR A 269 23.32 -16.75 -15.84
N ALA A 270 24.55 -16.50 -16.29
CA ALA A 270 24.93 -15.29 -17.01
C ALA A 270 24.21 -15.14 -18.36
N THR A 271 23.95 -16.25 -19.06
CA THR A 271 23.30 -16.29 -20.37
C THR A 271 21.80 -16.53 -20.33
N SER A 272 21.25 -16.92 -19.18
CA SER A 272 19.82 -17.14 -19.02
C SER A 272 19.06 -15.87 -19.42
N SER A 273 17.92 -16.06 -20.10
CA SER A 273 17.11 -15.04 -20.81
C SER A 273 16.56 -13.88 -19.96
N HIS A 274 17.03 -13.75 -18.71
CA HIS A 274 16.83 -12.61 -17.82
C HIS A 274 17.90 -11.53 -17.96
N LEU A 275 18.81 -11.63 -18.93
CA LEU A 275 19.56 -10.48 -19.45
C LEU A 275 18.56 -9.41 -19.93
N ARG A 276 18.14 -8.55 -19.00
CA ARG A 276 17.29 -7.41 -19.32
C ARG A 276 18.04 -6.56 -20.34
N LYS A 277 17.33 -6.16 -21.40
CA LYS A 277 17.90 -5.22 -22.37
C LYS A 277 18.32 -3.97 -21.61
N ARG A 278 19.40 -3.34 -22.05
CA ARG A 278 19.93 -2.08 -21.49
C ARG A 278 18.87 -0.96 -21.42
N ASP A 279 17.82 -1.10 -22.21
CA ASP A 279 16.69 -0.18 -22.35
C ASP A 279 15.55 -0.46 -21.35
N ASP A 280 15.66 -1.50 -20.53
CA ASP A 280 14.71 -1.78 -19.45
C ASP A 280 14.91 -0.77 -18.30
N PRO A 281 13.88 0.02 -17.94
CA PRO A 281 14.00 1.13 -16.99
C PRO A 281 14.21 0.68 -15.53
N VAL A 282 14.28 -0.62 -15.25
CA VAL A 282 14.37 -1.12 -13.87
C VAL A 282 15.83 -1.25 -13.43
N PRO A 283 16.24 -0.56 -12.33
CA PRO A 283 17.59 -0.68 -11.79
C PRO A 283 17.87 -2.08 -11.24
N TYR A 284 19.15 -2.42 -11.16
CA TYR A 284 19.59 -3.63 -10.46
C TYR A 284 19.17 -3.58 -8.98
N SER A 285 18.54 -4.65 -8.46
CA SER A 285 18.22 -4.81 -7.04
C SER A 285 18.86 -6.07 -6.46
N SER A 286 19.31 -5.98 -5.21
CA SER A 286 19.90 -7.09 -4.47
C SER A 286 18.92 -8.22 -4.13
N GLN A 287 17.61 -7.94 -4.17
CA GLN A 287 16.55 -8.90 -3.84
C GLN A 287 16.30 -9.95 -4.93
N VAL A 288 16.86 -9.78 -6.14
CA VAL A 288 16.56 -10.63 -7.31
C VAL A 288 17.83 -11.16 -8.01
N SER A 289 19.02 -10.70 -7.64
CA SER A 289 20.19 -10.81 -8.50
C SER A 289 21.49 -11.19 -7.78
N PHE A 290 22.54 -11.47 -8.57
CA PHE A 290 23.74 -12.31 -8.31
C PHE A 290 24.47 -12.20 -6.96
N HIS A 291 24.14 -11.22 -6.11
CA HIS A 291 24.66 -11.09 -4.76
C HIS A 291 24.50 -12.36 -3.90
N GLU A 292 23.38 -13.07 -4.04
CA GLU A 292 23.17 -14.33 -3.31
C GLU A 292 24.15 -15.44 -3.70
N LEU A 293 24.80 -15.33 -4.86
CA LEU A 293 25.79 -16.30 -5.33
C LEU A 293 27.18 -16.06 -4.73
N LEU A 294 27.46 -14.84 -4.24
CA LEU A 294 28.78 -14.44 -3.76
C LEU A 294 29.36 -15.34 -2.65
N PRO A 295 28.59 -15.80 -1.65
CA PRO A 295 29.10 -16.73 -0.64
C PRO A 295 29.63 -18.03 -1.25
N GLY A 296 28.91 -18.60 -2.21
CA GLY A 296 29.35 -19.82 -2.88
C GLY A 296 30.52 -19.61 -3.84
N ILE A 297 30.56 -18.48 -4.56
CA ILE A 297 31.73 -18.13 -5.41
C ILE A 297 32.99 -18.03 -4.53
N ARG A 298 32.92 -17.32 -3.40
CA ARG A 298 34.02 -17.21 -2.43
C ARG A 298 34.49 -18.58 -1.96
N TRP A 299 33.55 -19.45 -1.60
CA TRP A 299 33.88 -20.80 -1.16
C TRP A 299 34.61 -21.59 -2.26
N LEU A 300 34.11 -21.57 -3.49
CA LEU A 300 34.71 -22.29 -4.62
C LEU A 300 36.13 -21.80 -4.93
N THR A 301 36.34 -20.48 -5.02
CA THR A 301 37.67 -19.90 -5.25
C THR A 301 38.64 -20.26 -4.12
N ALA A 302 38.21 -20.16 -2.86
CA ALA A 302 39.04 -20.50 -1.71
C ALA A 302 39.45 -21.99 -1.66
N HIS A 303 38.69 -22.86 -2.32
CA HIS A 303 38.96 -24.30 -2.39
C HIS A 303 39.57 -24.73 -3.74
N GLY A 304 40.04 -23.77 -4.56
CA GLY A 304 40.83 -24.05 -5.76
C GLY A 304 40.03 -24.38 -7.03
N CYS A 305 38.70 -24.18 -7.04
CA CYS A 305 37.93 -24.27 -8.28
C CYS A 305 38.18 -23.05 -9.17
N ASP A 306 38.54 -23.26 -10.44
CA ASP A 306 38.66 -22.17 -11.42
C ASP A 306 37.27 -21.61 -11.80
N CYS A 307 36.94 -20.45 -11.22
CA CYS A 307 35.68 -19.75 -11.45
C CYS A 307 35.83 -18.53 -12.38
N ASN A 308 37.02 -18.29 -12.95
CA ASN A 308 37.34 -17.02 -13.61
C ASN A 308 36.42 -16.68 -14.78
N GLU A 309 36.17 -17.66 -15.64
CA GLU A 309 35.28 -17.50 -16.80
C GLU A 309 33.83 -17.23 -16.36
N GLY A 310 33.35 -17.96 -15.36
CA GLY A 310 32.00 -17.78 -14.81
C GLY A 310 31.80 -16.41 -14.16
N ILE A 311 32.78 -15.97 -13.36
CA ILE A 311 32.77 -14.63 -12.74
C ILE A 311 32.81 -13.54 -13.81
N ALA A 312 33.61 -13.71 -14.87
CA ALA A 312 33.66 -12.77 -15.99
C ALA A 312 32.30 -12.66 -16.72
N ALA A 313 31.63 -13.79 -16.96
CA ALA A 313 30.31 -13.81 -17.58
C ALA A 313 29.24 -13.15 -16.70
N LEU A 314 29.29 -13.35 -15.37
CA LEU A 314 28.41 -12.67 -14.43
C LEU A 314 28.68 -11.15 -14.36
N ASP A 315 29.95 -10.73 -14.42
CA ASP A 315 30.33 -9.31 -14.49
C ASP A 315 29.79 -8.65 -15.76
N GLU A 316 29.96 -9.28 -16.93
CA GLU A 316 29.41 -8.81 -18.20
C GLU A 316 27.88 -8.73 -18.17
N SER A 317 27.23 -9.76 -17.62
CA SER A 317 25.77 -9.79 -17.42
C SER A 317 25.31 -8.67 -16.48
N ALA A 318 26.01 -8.41 -15.38
CA ALA A 318 25.68 -7.35 -14.44
C ALA A 318 25.82 -5.93 -15.06
N ARG A 319 26.71 -5.75 -16.03
CA ARG A 319 26.91 -4.46 -16.74
C ARG A 319 25.77 -4.08 -17.68
N THR A 320 24.88 -5.02 -18.04
CA THR A 320 23.72 -4.71 -18.88
C THR A 320 22.63 -3.95 -18.12
N TYR A 321 22.60 -4.07 -16.78
CA TYR A 321 21.65 -3.36 -15.91
C TYR A 321 21.97 -1.87 -15.79
N LEU A 322 20.95 -1.07 -15.48
CA LEU A 322 21.08 0.37 -15.25
C LEU A 322 22.00 0.72 -14.06
N ASP A 323 22.53 1.93 -14.15
CA ASP A 323 23.11 2.75 -13.08
C ASP A 323 22.61 2.50 -11.65
N SER A 324 23.25 1.78 -10.73
CA SER A 324 22.79 1.76 -9.32
C SER A 324 23.90 1.47 -8.31
N PRO A 325 23.79 1.97 -7.07
CA PRO A 325 24.74 1.66 -5.99
C PRO A 325 24.91 0.15 -5.77
N GLU A 326 23.82 -0.61 -5.85
CA GLU A 326 23.81 -2.07 -5.69
C GLU A 326 24.54 -2.77 -6.83
N ARG A 327 24.38 -2.29 -8.07
CA ARG A 327 25.12 -2.81 -9.22
C ARG A 327 26.62 -2.54 -9.06
N GLN A 328 26.99 -1.31 -8.70
CA GLN A 328 28.39 -0.93 -8.50
C GLN A 328 29.04 -1.79 -7.41
N LYS A 329 28.32 -2.04 -6.32
CA LYS A 329 28.77 -2.95 -5.26
C LYS A 329 28.98 -4.37 -5.77
N LEU A 330 28.04 -4.93 -6.54
CA LEU A 330 28.20 -6.26 -7.13
C LEU A 330 29.46 -6.32 -8.01
N LEU A 331 29.65 -5.35 -8.90
CA LEU A 331 30.79 -5.32 -9.82
C LEU A 331 32.11 -5.22 -9.04
N ALA A 332 32.15 -4.43 -7.96
CA ALA A 332 33.31 -4.35 -7.09
C ALA A 332 33.58 -5.69 -6.37
N ASP A 333 32.54 -6.34 -5.85
CA ASP A 333 32.65 -7.65 -5.19
C ASP A 333 33.13 -8.74 -6.16
N LEU A 334 32.61 -8.76 -7.40
CA LEU A 334 33.06 -9.70 -8.45
C LEU A 334 34.50 -9.41 -8.88
N ALA A 335 34.89 -8.14 -9.00
CA ALA A 335 36.27 -7.76 -9.33
C ALA A 335 37.26 -8.20 -8.25
N ALA A 336 36.90 -8.05 -6.97
CA ALA A 336 37.72 -8.51 -5.85
C ALA A 336 37.93 -10.04 -5.86
N LEU A 337 36.92 -10.80 -6.27
CA LEU A 337 37.00 -12.27 -6.36
C LEU A 337 37.93 -12.79 -7.45
N ARG A 338 38.28 -11.97 -8.45
CA ARG A 338 39.21 -12.33 -9.53
C ARG A 338 40.68 -12.07 -9.19
N GLN A 339 40.95 -11.40 -8.06
CA GLN A 339 42.31 -11.04 -7.64
C GLN A 339 42.94 -12.12 -6.72
N HIS A 340 42.20 -13.19 -6.42
CA HIS A 340 42.58 -14.32 -5.59
C HIS A 340 42.55 -15.61 -6.41
#